data_AF-A0A2U2S597-F1
#
_entry.id   AF-A0A2U2S597-F1
#
_cell.length_a   1.000
_cell.length_b   1.000
_cell.length_c   1.000
_cell.angle_alpha   90.00
_cell.angle_beta   90.00
_cell.angle_gamma   90.00
#
_symmetry.space_group_name_H-M   'P 1'
#
loop_
_entity.id
_entity.type
_entity.pdbx_description
1 polymer ?
#
loop_
_entity_poly.entity_id
_entity_poly.type
_entity_poly.pdbx_seq_one_letter_code
_entity_poly.pdbx_strand_id
1 'polypeptide(L)'
;MELFPAVAIGGPPHSGKSVLAYSLSKALRAHQIAHYVLRAFPDGEGDWANEADQALVRRIRIKNSVTPEWIQHICRDIARRHLPLIVDIGGRPTDWQEVVLDHCTHIILLTRDRASHGHWTRLARRHNLPVIADLHSVRSGEDVVQAHSPVLRGQISGLERGSTASGVVFTALVDQVASLFAYDQEELRRLHIANAPADLVVELERLGRMLASAMGHPWEQWQPEQLGKVLVYAPPHLPLAIYDRGPNWLYAALAVHVYPAPLYQFDVRLGWIAPPTPELKEDITTSPVRADVTLQGSYVWVELSLPGGYLDYSEVEQVCLPRVPANKGVILSGKLPLWLWTAAARAYRTAPWLGVYQPQLGTQAIVVMAHVRNLRPGMRMPCEPPARVGILRSPP
;
A
#
# COMPACT_ATOMS: atom_id res chain seq x y z
N MET A 1 5.41 -13.26 -22.94
CA MET A 1 4.54 -12.48 -22.03
C MET A 1 5.17 -11.10 -21.95
N GLU A 2 4.60 -10.11 -22.62
CA GLU A 2 5.10 -8.74 -22.51
C GLU A 2 4.88 -8.28 -21.07
N LEU A 3 5.97 -8.04 -20.35
CA LEU A 3 5.91 -7.55 -18.98
C LEU A 3 5.50 -6.07 -19.02
N PHE A 4 4.63 -5.65 -18.10
CA PHE A 4 4.27 -4.23 -17.93
C PHE A 4 5.50 -3.32 -17.81
N PRO A 5 5.42 -2.01 -18.00
CA PRO A 5 6.57 -1.14 -17.79
C PRO A 5 6.90 -1.03 -16.30
N ALA A 6 8.19 -0.93 -15.97
CA ALA A 6 8.69 -0.50 -14.68
C ALA A 6 9.62 0.70 -14.89
N VAL A 7 9.21 1.88 -14.42
CA VAL A 7 9.90 3.15 -14.62
C VAL A 7 10.57 3.55 -13.32
N ALA A 8 11.91 3.52 -13.29
CA ALA A 8 12.67 3.98 -12.15
C ALA A 8 12.75 5.52 -12.10
N ILE A 9 12.76 6.11 -10.91
CA ILE A 9 13.07 7.53 -10.71
C ILE A 9 14.46 7.65 -10.08
N GLY A 10 15.47 7.95 -10.90
CA GLY A 10 16.85 8.11 -10.48
C GLY A 10 17.21 9.57 -10.21
N GLY A 11 17.95 9.82 -9.13
CA GLY A 11 18.37 11.17 -8.76
C GLY A 11 19.04 11.21 -7.39
N PRO A 12 19.92 12.20 -7.12
CA PRO A 12 20.63 12.28 -5.85
C PRO A 12 19.66 12.50 -4.67
N PRO A 13 20.10 12.39 -3.41
CA PRO A 13 19.24 12.69 -2.26
C PRO A 13 18.67 14.10 -2.36
N HIS A 14 17.46 14.35 -1.85
CA HIS A 14 16.85 15.70 -1.85
C HIS A 14 16.64 16.34 -3.24
N SER A 15 16.59 15.58 -4.34
CA SER A 15 16.18 16.10 -5.66
C SER A 15 14.67 16.13 -5.88
N GLY A 16 13.87 15.78 -4.87
CA GLY A 16 12.40 15.78 -4.99
C GLY A 16 11.78 14.49 -5.55
N LYS A 17 12.54 13.39 -5.65
CA LYS A 17 12.04 12.09 -6.17
C LYS A 17 10.73 11.62 -5.53
N SER A 18 10.66 11.63 -4.20
CA SER A 18 9.47 11.17 -3.48
C SER A 18 8.24 12.03 -3.80
N VAL A 19 8.44 13.35 -3.94
CA VAL A 19 7.41 14.33 -4.32
C VAL A 19 6.97 14.12 -5.76
N LEU A 20 7.93 13.89 -6.68
CA LEU A 20 7.65 13.59 -8.08
C LEU A 20 6.86 12.29 -8.21
N ALA A 21 7.29 11.20 -7.57
CA ALA A 21 6.61 9.91 -7.59
C ALA A 21 5.17 10.01 -7.05
N TYR A 22 4.98 10.73 -5.94
CA TYR A 22 3.66 10.97 -5.36
C TYR A 22 2.78 11.79 -6.32
N SER A 23 3.29 12.90 -6.84
CA SER A 23 2.55 13.79 -7.73
C SER A 23 2.18 13.10 -9.04
N LEU A 24 3.12 12.36 -9.63
CA LEU A 24 2.91 11.55 -10.83
C LEU A 24 1.85 10.48 -10.59
N SER A 25 1.91 9.77 -9.46
CA SER A 25 0.89 8.77 -9.12
C SER A 25 -0.49 9.39 -8.93
N LYS A 26 -0.58 10.57 -8.30
CA LYS A 26 -1.83 11.32 -8.14
C LYS A 26 -2.41 11.73 -9.50
N ALA A 27 -1.58 12.28 -10.39
CA ALA A 27 -1.99 12.67 -11.74
C ALA A 27 -2.46 11.46 -12.56
N LEU A 28 -1.68 10.38 -12.61
CA LEU A 28 -2.04 9.16 -13.33
C LEU A 28 -3.35 8.53 -12.82
N ARG A 29 -3.63 8.59 -11.50
CA ARG A 29 -4.93 8.16 -10.94
C ARG A 29 -6.08 9.03 -11.42
N ALA A 30 -5.87 10.35 -11.52
CA ALA A 30 -6.88 11.28 -12.07
C ALA A 30 -7.18 10.99 -13.56
N HIS A 31 -6.18 10.50 -14.30
CA HIS A 31 -6.35 10.00 -15.67
C HIS A 31 -6.85 8.55 -15.76
N GLN A 32 -7.20 7.93 -14.63
CA GLN A 32 -7.62 6.53 -14.58
C GLN A 32 -6.59 5.61 -15.24
N ILE A 33 -5.32 5.72 -14.85
CA ILE A 33 -4.25 4.83 -15.33
C ILE A 33 -3.89 3.86 -14.21
N ALA A 34 -4.02 2.56 -14.48
CA ALA A 34 -3.71 1.52 -13.51
C ALA A 34 -2.19 1.41 -13.34
N HIS A 35 -1.70 1.62 -12.11
CA HIS A 35 -0.27 1.55 -11.79
C HIS A 35 -0.05 1.38 -10.28
N TYR A 36 1.20 1.09 -9.91
CA TYR A 36 1.64 1.03 -8.52
C TYR A 36 2.98 1.72 -8.30
N VAL A 37 3.12 2.39 -7.15
CA VAL A 37 4.38 3.01 -6.73
C VAL A 37 5.09 2.04 -5.78
N LEU A 38 6.21 1.49 -6.22
CA LEU A 38 7.07 0.63 -5.42
C LEU A 38 8.24 1.48 -4.87
N ARG A 39 8.34 1.56 -3.55
CA ARG A 39 9.50 2.19 -2.88
C ARG A 39 10.55 1.11 -2.64
N ALA A 40 11.59 1.08 -3.47
CA ALA A 40 12.61 0.03 -3.44
C ALA A 40 13.53 0.15 -2.22
N PHE A 41 13.72 1.36 -1.69
CA PHE A 41 14.56 1.61 -0.52
C PHE A 41 13.76 2.38 0.53
N PRO A 42 13.61 1.84 1.75
CA PRO A 42 12.95 2.53 2.84
C PRO A 42 13.84 3.65 3.38
N ASP A 43 13.85 4.80 2.71
CA ASP A 43 14.56 6.02 3.15
C ASP A 43 13.84 6.72 4.35
N GLY A 44 12.81 6.05 4.89
CA GLY A 44 11.88 6.56 5.89
C GLY A 44 10.73 7.38 5.31
N GLU A 45 10.43 7.26 4.01
CA GLU A 45 9.46 8.09 3.30
C GLU A 45 8.36 7.22 2.68
N GLY A 46 7.13 7.30 3.23
CA GLY A 46 5.93 6.76 2.60
C GLY A 46 4.99 7.91 2.20
N ASP A 47 3.93 7.63 1.44
CA ASP A 47 2.97 8.65 0.98
C ASP A 47 2.33 9.44 2.15
N TRP A 48 2.23 8.82 3.33
CA TRP A 48 1.84 9.46 4.60
C TRP A 48 2.73 10.64 5.02
N ALA A 49 3.99 10.69 4.54
CA ALA A 49 4.92 11.80 4.81
C ALA A 49 4.58 13.09 4.03
N ASN A 50 3.83 12.95 2.92
CA ASN A 50 3.34 14.08 2.14
C ASN A 50 1.93 14.53 2.57
N GLU A 51 1.15 13.63 3.18
CA GLU A 51 -0.24 13.90 3.60
C GLU A 51 -0.39 14.26 5.11
N ALA A 52 0.61 14.00 5.96
CA ALA A 52 0.53 14.24 7.42
C ALA A 52 1.30 15.49 7.89
N ASP A 53 0.95 15.98 9.09
CA ASP A 53 1.66 17.03 9.82
C ASP A 53 3.17 16.74 9.89
N GLN A 54 3.97 17.63 9.28
CA GLN A 54 5.42 17.49 9.11
C GLN A 54 6.17 17.34 10.44
N ALA A 55 5.60 17.81 11.57
CA ALA A 55 6.17 17.61 12.90
C ALA A 55 6.02 16.17 13.42
N LEU A 56 5.02 15.42 12.93
CA LEU A 56 4.75 14.02 13.25
C LEU A 56 5.57 13.07 12.34
N VAL A 57 5.74 13.46 11.07
CA VAL A 57 6.53 12.72 10.06
C VAL A 57 7.99 12.55 10.45
N ARG A 58 8.59 13.58 11.06
CA ARG A 58 9.98 13.52 11.55
C ARG A 58 10.17 12.55 12.73
N ARG A 59 9.12 12.27 13.50
CA ARG A 59 9.19 11.44 14.73
C ARG A 59 9.00 9.94 14.49
N ILE A 60 8.39 9.55 13.37
CA ILE A 60 8.07 8.15 13.02
C ILE A 60 9.08 7.60 11.99
N ARG A 61 10.15 8.34 11.69
CA ARG A 61 11.16 7.93 10.70
C ARG A 61 11.95 6.73 11.21
N ILE A 62 11.48 5.53 10.93
CA ILE A 62 12.25 4.30 11.09
C ILE A 62 13.15 4.19 9.86
N LYS A 63 14.44 4.50 10.06
CA LYS A 63 15.49 4.35 9.05
C LYS A 63 15.89 2.87 9.07
N ASN A 64 15.19 2.03 8.31
CA ASN A 64 15.55 0.62 8.25
C ASN A 64 16.87 0.44 7.51
N SER A 65 17.71 -0.47 8.00
CA SER A 65 18.85 -1.00 7.25
C SER A 65 18.33 -1.87 6.10
N VAL A 66 18.72 -1.54 4.88
CA VAL A 66 18.44 -2.35 3.69
C VAL A 66 19.30 -3.61 3.75
N THR A 67 18.69 -4.79 3.73
CA THR A 67 19.37 -6.09 3.74
C THR A 67 19.49 -6.67 2.32
N PRO A 68 20.41 -7.63 2.06
CA PRO A 68 20.45 -8.37 0.79
C PRO A 68 19.12 -9.05 0.44
N GLU A 69 18.47 -9.67 1.42
CA GLU A 69 17.19 -10.37 1.27
C GLU A 69 16.08 -9.40 0.83
N TRP A 70 16.05 -8.20 1.42
CA TRP A 70 15.14 -7.13 1.00
C TRP A 70 15.30 -6.82 -0.50
N ILE A 71 16.53 -6.65 -0.97
CA ILE A 71 16.78 -6.35 -2.38
C ILE A 71 16.36 -7.49 -3.29
N GLN A 72 16.58 -8.73 -2.89
CA GLN A 72 16.09 -9.89 -3.63
C GLN A 72 14.55 -9.89 -3.74
N HIS A 73 13.85 -9.57 -2.64
CA HIS A 73 12.39 -9.44 -2.64
C HIS A 73 11.90 -8.33 -3.57
N ILE A 74 12.52 -7.15 -3.52
CA ILE A 74 12.19 -6.04 -4.43
C ILE A 74 12.42 -6.44 -5.90
N CYS A 75 13.55 -7.07 -6.21
CA CYS A 75 13.86 -7.55 -7.56
C CYS A 75 12.82 -8.54 -8.06
N ARG A 76 12.44 -9.51 -7.22
CA ARG A 76 11.38 -10.49 -7.48
C ARG A 76 10.04 -9.79 -7.78
N ASP A 77 9.64 -8.84 -6.95
CA ASP A 77 8.36 -8.14 -7.06
C ASP A 77 8.30 -7.27 -8.33
N ILE A 78 9.39 -6.59 -8.70
CA ILE A 78 9.47 -5.85 -9.97
C ILE A 78 9.42 -6.82 -11.15
N ALA A 79 10.16 -7.93 -11.10
CA ALA A 79 10.19 -8.92 -12.18
C ALA A 79 8.81 -9.58 -12.42
N ARG A 80 8.00 -9.74 -11.37
CA ARG A 80 6.67 -10.38 -11.39
C ARG A 80 5.50 -9.40 -11.37
N ARG A 81 5.77 -8.12 -11.60
CA ARG A 81 4.77 -7.03 -11.53
C ARG A 81 3.48 -7.34 -12.30
N HIS A 82 2.35 -7.05 -11.66
CA HIS A 82 1.02 -7.23 -12.24
C HIS A 82 0.40 -5.93 -12.80
N LEU A 83 1.11 -4.81 -12.64
CA LEU A 83 0.72 -3.51 -13.19
C LEU A 83 1.99 -2.76 -13.62
N PRO A 84 1.83 -1.70 -14.44
CA PRO A 84 2.89 -0.72 -14.62
C PRO A 84 3.39 -0.17 -13.28
N LEU A 85 4.71 -0.09 -13.10
CA LEU A 85 5.35 0.34 -11.86
C LEU A 85 6.07 1.67 -12.01
N ILE A 86 5.90 2.53 -11.00
CA ILE A 86 6.86 3.61 -10.70
C ILE A 86 7.76 3.10 -9.58
N VAL A 87 9.07 3.01 -9.82
CA VAL A 87 10.05 2.47 -8.88
C VAL A 87 10.89 3.60 -8.30
N ASP A 88 10.73 3.89 -7.02
CA ASP A 88 11.58 4.86 -6.31
C ASP A 88 12.79 4.14 -5.71
N ILE A 89 13.96 4.38 -6.31
CA ILE A 89 15.22 3.69 -6.04
C ILE A 89 16.12 4.40 -5.02
N GLY A 90 15.63 5.43 -4.34
CA GLY A 90 16.43 6.14 -3.34
C GLY A 90 17.57 6.97 -3.93
N GLY A 91 18.30 7.69 -3.08
CA GLY A 91 19.25 8.72 -3.54
C GLY A 91 20.70 8.27 -3.78
N ARG A 92 21.10 7.12 -3.23
CA ARG A 92 22.48 6.63 -3.23
C ARG A 92 22.48 5.09 -3.19
N PRO A 93 22.02 4.40 -4.25
CA PRO A 93 22.15 2.96 -4.31
C PRO A 93 23.64 2.59 -4.23
N THR A 94 24.00 1.62 -3.40
CA THR A 94 25.32 0.98 -3.42
C THR A 94 25.42 0.00 -4.60
N ASP A 95 26.63 -0.41 -4.99
CA ASP A 95 26.83 -1.32 -6.14
C ASP A 95 25.93 -2.57 -6.12
N TRP A 96 25.75 -3.20 -4.96
CA TRP A 96 24.87 -4.38 -4.82
C TRP A 96 23.37 -4.06 -4.80
N GLN A 97 22.99 -2.80 -4.57
CA GLN A 97 21.61 -2.32 -4.60
C GLN A 97 21.19 -1.90 -6.01
N GLU A 98 22.14 -1.53 -6.86
CA GLU A 98 21.88 -1.15 -8.24
C GLU A 98 21.22 -2.27 -9.06
N VAL A 99 21.34 -3.54 -8.64
CA VAL A 99 20.69 -4.71 -9.27
C VAL A 99 19.16 -4.56 -9.40
N VAL A 100 18.51 -3.76 -8.56
CA VAL A 100 17.08 -3.42 -8.70
C VAL A 100 16.78 -2.82 -10.08
N LEU A 101 17.73 -2.08 -10.65
CA LEU A 101 17.61 -1.45 -11.97
C LEU A 101 17.58 -2.44 -13.12
N ASP A 102 18.19 -3.62 -12.97
CA ASP A 102 18.15 -4.67 -14.00
C ASP A 102 16.73 -5.22 -14.23
N HIS A 103 15.83 -4.99 -13.27
CA HIS A 103 14.44 -5.39 -13.36
C HIS A 103 13.52 -4.25 -13.84
N CYS A 104 14.03 -3.02 -13.91
CA CYS A 104 13.32 -1.89 -14.47
C CYS A 104 13.39 -1.91 -16.01
N THR A 105 12.46 -1.21 -16.65
CA THR A 105 12.36 -1.11 -18.11
C THR A 105 12.78 0.25 -18.65
N HIS A 106 12.64 1.31 -17.83
CA HIS A 106 12.89 2.70 -18.21
C HIS A 106 13.36 3.47 -16.98
N ILE A 107 13.93 4.66 -17.19
CA ILE A 107 14.32 5.55 -16.10
C ILE A 107 13.99 7.02 -16.39
N ILE A 108 13.55 7.73 -15.36
CA ILE A 108 13.47 9.19 -15.28
C ILE A 108 14.69 9.66 -14.48
N LEU A 109 15.50 10.54 -15.06
CA LEU A 109 16.61 11.19 -14.37
C LEU A 109 16.12 12.53 -13.80
N LEU A 110 16.29 12.72 -12.51
CA LEU A 110 15.94 13.93 -11.78
C LEU A 110 17.17 14.42 -11.01
N THR A 111 17.95 15.31 -11.64
CA THR A 111 19.30 15.68 -11.17
C THR A 111 19.46 17.18 -11.04
N ARG A 112 20.32 17.63 -10.12
CA ARG A 112 20.43 19.06 -9.76
C ARG A 112 21.74 19.71 -10.19
N ASP A 113 22.70 18.90 -10.63
CA ASP A 113 24.04 19.35 -10.99
C ASP A 113 24.67 18.36 -11.99
N ARG A 114 25.70 18.81 -12.70
CA ARG A 114 26.37 18.01 -13.73
C ARG A 114 26.99 16.72 -13.19
N ALA A 115 27.44 16.72 -11.93
CA ALA A 115 28.08 15.55 -11.32
C ALA A 115 27.06 14.43 -11.06
N SER A 116 25.92 14.77 -10.46
CA SER A 116 24.81 13.84 -10.23
C SER A 116 24.19 13.38 -11.55
N HIS A 117 24.02 14.27 -12.53
CA HIS A 117 23.61 13.91 -13.89
C HIS A 117 24.53 12.87 -14.52
N GLY A 118 25.84 13.10 -14.49
CA GLY A 118 26.83 12.17 -15.03
C GLY A 118 26.84 10.82 -14.32
N HIS A 119 26.66 10.79 -12.99
CA HIS A 119 26.55 9.55 -12.23
C HIS A 119 25.30 8.74 -12.63
N TRP A 120 24.12 9.34 -12.59
CA TRP A 120 22.87 8.66 -12.90
C TRP A 120 22.73 8.27 -14.38
N THR A 121 23.30 9.05 -15.29
CA THR A 121 23.39 8.68 -16.72
C THR A 121 24.26 7.44 -16.92
N ARG A 122 25.39 7.33 -16.22
CA ARG A 122 26.24 6.12 -16.28
C ARG A 122 25.51 4.90 -15.73
N LEU A 123 24.77 5.07 -14.63
CA LEU A 123 23.94 4.05 -14.03
C LEU A 123 22.89 3.52 -15.02
N ALA A 124 22.12 4.41 -15.63
CA ALA A 124 21.11 4.08 -16.63
C ALA A 124 21.72 3.28 -17.79
N ARG A 125 22.89 3.71 -18.29
CA ARG A 125 23.61 3.00 -19.36
C ARG A 125 24.10 1.63 -18.92
N ARG A 126 24.66 1.51 -17.71
CA ARG A 126 25.18 0.26 -17.16
C ARG A 126 24.09 -0.83 -17.10
N HIS A 127 22.87 -0.43 -16.72
CA HIS A 127 21.71 -1.32 -16.59
C HIS A 127 20.81 -1.32 -17.84
N ASN A 128 21.27 -0.79 -18.97
CA ASN A 128 20.54 -0.75 -20.24
C ASN A 128 19.13 -0.14 -20.14
N LEU A 129 18.94 0.87 -19.30
CA LEU A 129 17.66 1.55 -19.11
C LEU A 129 17.52 2.72 -20.09
N PRO A 130 16.55 2.69 -21.02
CA PRO A 130 16.16 3.85 -21.80
C PRO A 130 15.72 4.98 -20.88
N VAL A 131 16.34 6.15 -21.06
CA VAL A 131 15.95 7.37 -20.34
C VAL A 131 14.74 7.95 -21.05
N ILE A 132 13.60 8.04 -20.36
CA ILE A 132 12.39 8.65 -20.92
C ILE A 132 12.29 10.14 -20.59
N ALA A 133 12.86 10.56 -19.46
CA ALA A 133 12.96 11.96 -19.08
C ALA A 133 14.29 12.26 -18.40
N ASP A 134 14.88 13.40 -18.72
CA ASP A 134 16.11 13.93 -18.15
C ASP A 134 15.87 15.36 -17.68
N LEU A 135 15.57 15.50 -16.39
CA LEU A 135 15.04 16.70 -15.76
C LEU A 135 16.06 17.32 -14.81
N HIS A 136 16.33 18.61 -15.02
CA HIS A 136 17.09 19.44 -14.09
C HIS A 136 16.19 19.92 -12.96
N SER A 137 16.39 19.39 -11.75
CA SER A 137 15.61 19.77 -10.57
C SER A 137 16.21 20.99 -9.90
N VAL A 138 15.43 22.07 -9.84
CA VAL A 138 15.77 23.31 -9.12
C VAL A 138 14.77 23.54 -7.98
N ARG A 139 15.17 24.33 -6.97
CA ARG A 139 14.25 24.67 -5.86
C ARG A 139 13.20 25.68 -6.30
N SER A 140 13.65 26.75 -6.93
CA SER A 140 12.84 27.84 -7.45
C SER A 140 13.29 28.19 -8.87
N GLY A 141 12.37 28.72 -9.65
CA GLY A 141 12.57 29.05 -11.05
C GLY A 141 11.39 28.62 -11.91
N GLU A 142 11.42 29.01 -13.18
CA GLU A 142 10.38 28.63 -14.13
C GLU A 142 10.61 27.20 -14.64
N ASP A 143 9.50 26.52 -14.89
CA ASP A 143 9.47 25.24 -15.59
C ASP A 143 9.73 25.47 -17.08
N VAL A 144 10.74 24.80 -17.64
CA VAL A 144 11.13 24.97 -19.04
C VAL A 144 11.24 23.61 -19.71
N VAL A 145 10.41 23.36 -20.73
CA VAL A 145 10.57 22.22 -21.62
C VAL A 145 11.58 22.59 -22.71
N GLN A 146 12.65 21.81 -22.83
CA GLN A 146 13.68 21.95 -23.86
C GLN A 146 13.48 20.97 -25.02
N ALA A 147 12.95 19.78 -24.74
CA ALA A 147 12.61 18.76 -25.74
C ALA A 147 11.49 17.86 -25.21
N HIS A 148 10.58 17.41 -26.08
CA HIS A 148 9.47 16.51 -25.70
C HIS A 148 9.74 15.03 -26.02
N SER A 149 10.39 14.72 -27.14
CA SER A 149 10.53 13.35 -27.66
C SER A 149 11.89 13.16 -28.36
N PRO A 150 12.51 11.95 -28.30
CA PRO A 150 12.05 10.74 -27.60
C PRO A 150 12.31 10.77 -26.09
N VAL A 151 13.07 11.76 -25.61
CA VAL A 151 13.36 11.99 -24.20
C VAL A 151 12.88 13.38 -23.82
N LEU A 152 12.01 13.47 -22.81
CA LEU A 152 11.62 14.75 -22.25
C LEU A 152 12.82 15.38 -21.55
N ARG A 153 13.22 16.58 -21.95
CA ARG A 153 14.30 17.34 -21.33
C ARG A 153 13.80 18.68 -20.87
N GLY A 154 14.21 19.10 -19.68
CA GLY A 154 13.78 20.39 -19.16
C GLY A 154 14.23 20.66 -17.74
N GLN A 155 13.81 21.82 -17.25
CA GLN A 155 13.97 22.24 -15.85
C GLN A 155 12.63 22.13 -15.14
N ILE A 156 12.61 21.48 -13.98
CA ILE A 156 11.43 21.37 -13.11
C ILE A 156 11.73 21.98 -11.74
N SER A 157 10.82 22.82 -11.24
CA SER A 157 10.95 23.48 -9.94
C SER A 157 9.90 23.00 -8.93
N GLY A 158 10.00 23.45 -7.67
CA GLY A 158 8.92 23.30 -6.68
C GLY A 158 8.66 21.88 -6.15
N LEU A 159 9.60 20.94 -6.33
CA LEU A 159 9.50 19.57 -5.80
C LEU A 159 9.82 19.49 -4.29
N GLU A 160 9.11 20.28 -3.50
CA GLU A 160 9.24 20.36 -2.04
C GLU A 160 8.22 19.48 -1.31
N ARG A 161 8.51 19.10 -0.07
CA ARG A 161 7.56 18.27 0.69
C ARG A 161 6.28 19.04 0.99
N GLY A 162 5.15 18.35 0.88
CA GLY A 162 3.83 18.95 1.09
C GLY A 162 3.31 19.72 -0.13
N SER A 163 4.09 19.84 -1.21
CA SER A 163 3.59 20.36 -2.49
C SER A 163 3.15 19.22 -3.42
N THR A 164 2.34 19.56 -4.42
CA THR A 164 2.08 18.70 -5.58
C THR A 164 2.79 19.33 -6.77
N ALA A 165 3.57 18.54 -7.50
CA ALA A 165 4.21 19.00 -8.72
C ALA A 165 3.16 19.45 -9.74
N SER A 166 3.45 20.53 -10.46
CA SER A 166 2.60 21.14 -11.47
C SER A 166 3.49 21.90 -12.46
N GLY A 167 2.92 22.41 -13.54
CA GLY A 167 3.66 23.14 -14.57
C GLY A 167 3.89 22.34 -15.84
N VAL A 168 4.40 23.02 -16.87
CA VAL A 168 4.48 22.50 -18.25
C VAL A 168 5.37 21.26 -18.36
N VAL A 169 6.46 21.21 -17.58
CA VAL A 169 7.36 20.04 -17.57
C VAL A 169 6.72 18.86 -16.87
N PHE A 170 6.02 19.09 -15.76
CA PHE A 170 5.29 18.04 -15.08
C PHE A 170 4.16 17.46 -15.93
N THR A 171 3.37 18.31 -16.60
CA THR A 171 2.32 17.85 -17.52
C THR A 171 2.90 17.01 -18.66
N ALA A 172 3.99 17.46 -19.30
CA ALA A 172 4.64 16.68 -20.35
C ALA A 172 5.17 15.33 -19.84
N LEU A 173 5.67 15.27 -18.61
CA LEU A 173 6.09 14.01 -17.98
C LEU A 173 4.91 13.08 -17.72
N VAL A 174 3.79 13.61 -17.23
CA VAL A 174 2.55 12.84 -17.03
C VAL A 174 2.10 12.23 -18.35
N ASP A 175 2.04 13.00 -19.43
CA ASP A 175 1.63 12.52 -20.75
C ASP A 175 2.53 11.39 -21.26
N GLN A 176 3.85 11.55 -21.11
CA GLN A 176 4.81 10.54 -21.56
C GLN A 176 4.71 9.23 -20.76
N VAL A 177 4.59 9.31 -19.43
CA VAL A 177 4.41 8.13 -18.58
C VAL A 177 3.02 7.51 -18.80
N ALA A 178 1.99 8.33 -19.00
CA ALA A 178 0.64 7.88 -19.29
C ALA A 178 0.58 7.08 -20.59
N SER A 179 1.23 7.57 -21.65
CA SER A 179 1.33 6.85 -22.92
C SER A 179 2.06 5.52 -22.77
N LEU A 180 3.10 5.45 -21.94
CA LEU A 180 3.80 4.20 -21.65
C LEU A 180 2.93 3.22 -20.84
N PHE A 181 2.07 3.74 -19.97
CA PHE A 181 1.18 2.97 -19.09
C PHE A 181 -0.22 2.75 -19.68
N ALA A 182 -0.42 3.07 -20.97
CA ALA A 182 -1.71 3.01 -21.66
C ALA A 182 -2.15 1.57 -21.94
N TYR A 183 -2.50 0.86 -20.86
CA TYR A 183 -3.13 -0.45 -20.90
C TYR A 183 -4.63 -0.29 -20.70
N ASP A 184 -5.43 -1.05 -21.46
CA ASP A 184 -6.87 -1.09 -21.30
C ASP A 184 -7.22 -1.64 -19.91
N GLN A 185 -7.92 -0.84 -19.09
CA GLN A 185 -8.26 -1.23 -17.73
C GLN A 185 -9.17 -2.46 -17.67
N GLU A 186 -10.07 -2.60 -18.64
CA GLU A 186 -11.01 -3.70 -18.68
C GLU A 186 -10.33 -5.00 -19.14
N GLU A 187 -9.33 -4.91 -20.00
CA GLU A 187 -8.44 -6.01 -20.35
C GLU A 187 -7.56 -6.42 -19.18
N LEU A 188 -6.90 -5.47 -18.49
CA LEU A 188 -6.13 -5.75 -17.28
C LEU A 188 -6.97 -6.44 -16.21
N ARG A 189 -8.16 -5.89 -15.95
CA ARG A 189 -9.13 -6.46 -15.02
C ARG A 189 -9.49 -7.88 -15.45
N ARG A 190 -9.91 -8.10 -16.70
CA ARG A 190 -10.23 -9.45 -17.22
C ARG A 190 -9.06 -10.41 -17.05
N LEU A 191 -7.83 -9.97 -17.32
CA LEU A 191 -6.63 -10.79 -17.14
C LEU A 191 -6.42 -11.18 -15.67
N HIS A 192 -6.58 -10.26 -14.71
CA HIS A 192 -6.47 -10.59 -13.30
C HIS A 192 -7.58 -11.53 -12.84
N ILE A 193 -8.83 -11.23 -13.21
CA ILE A 193 -10.01 -12.03 -12.83
C ILE A 193 -9.93 -13.45 -13.42
N ALA A 194 -9.49 -13.59 -14.68
CA ALA A 194 -9.33 -14.90 -15.32
C ALA A 194 -8.30 -15.79 -14.61
N ASN A 195 -7.36 -15.20 -13.88
CA ASN A 195 -6.35 -15.91 -13.08
C ASN A 195 -6.73 -16.02 -11.59
N ALA A 196 -7.96 -15.66 -11.21
CA ALA A 196 -8.42 -15.75 -9.83
C ALA A 196 -8.50 -17.23 -9.38
N PRO A 197 -7.98 -17.59 -8.19
CA PRO A 197 -8.02 -18.98 -7.72
C PRO A 197 -9.40 -19.47 -7.24
N ALA A 198 -10.44 -18.64 -7.32
CA ALA A 198 -11.79 -18.97 -6.92
C ALA A 198 -12.81 -18.49 -7.97
N ASP A 199 -13.85 -19.29 -8.19
CA ASP A 199 -14.92 -18.98 -9.17
C ASP A 199 -15.69 -17.72 -8.80
N LEU A 200 -15.90 -17.50 -7.50
CA LEU A 200 -16.53 -16.28 -7.00
C LEU A 200 -15.48 -15.20 -6.77
N VAL A 201 -15.52 -14.18 -7.62
CA VAL A 201 -14.70 -12.97 -7.45
C VAL A 201 -15.58 -11.77 -7.10
N VAL A 202 -15.32 -11.16 -5.94
CA VAL A 202 -15.94 -9.91 -5.52
C VAL A 202 -15.05 -8.74 -5.95
N GLU A 203 -15.50 -8.03 -6.98
CA GLU A 203 -14.90 -6.80 -7.48
C GLU A 203 -15.41 -5.60 -6.66
N LEU A 204 -14.61 -5.13 -5.69
CA LEU A 204 -15.09 -4.17 -4.69
C LEU A 204 -15.54 -2.85 -5.32
N GLU A 205 -14.84 -2.32 -6.33
CA GLU A 205 -15.26 -1.05 -6.94
C GLU A 205 -16.60 -1.19 -7.68
N ARG A 206 -16.77 -2.28 -8.44
CA ARG A 206 -18.03 -2.55 -9.17
C ARG A 206 -19.18 -2.80 -8.20
N LEU A 207 -18.96 -3.57 -7.14
CA LEU A 207 -19.94 -3.81 -6.09
C LEU A 207 -20.34 -2.50 -5.40
N GLY A 208 -19.36 -1.65 -5.05
CA GLY A 208 -19.60 -0.34 -4.47
C GLY A 208 -20.45 0.56 -5.37
N ARG A 209 -20.10 0.67 -6.65
CA ARG A 209 -20.86 1.43 -7.66
C ARG A 209 -22.29 0.91 -7.82
N MET A 210 -22.47 -0.41 -7.90
CA MET A 210 -23.79 -1.03 -7.99
C MET A 210 -24.65 -0.70 -6.77
N LEU A 211 -24.09 -0.84 -5.56
CA LEU A 211 -24.80 -0.53 -4.31
C LEU A 211 -25.16 0.95 -4.19
N ALA A 212 -24.27 1.86 -4.59
CA ALA A 212 -24.54 3.30 -4.57
C ALA A 212 -25.60 3.70 -5.61
N SER A 213 -25.52 3.14 -6.82
CA SER A 213 -26.52 3.35 -7.87
C SER A 213 -27.92 2.90 -7.43
N ALA A 214 -28.02 1.75 -6.76
CA ALA A 214 -29.29 1.28 -6.19
C ALA A 214 -29.84 2.21 -5.08
N MET A 215 -29.00 3.07 -4.52
CA MET A 215 -29.35 4.08 -3.53
C MET A 215 -29.50 5.49 -4.12
N GLY A 216 -29.36 5.66 -5.43
CA GLY A 216 -29.54 6.95 -6.12
C GLY A 216 -28.41 7.96 -5.92
N HIS A 217 -27.21 7.51 -5.53
CA HIS A 217 -26.07 8.38 -5.26
C HIS A 217 -24.79 7.90 -5.99
N PRO A 218 -23.88 8.81 -6.36
CA PRO A 218 -22.57 8.43 -6.89
C PRO A 218 -21.75 7.70 -5.82
N TRP A 219 -20.98 6.70 -6.24
CA TRP A 219 -20.07 5.99 -5.34
C TRP A 219 -18.73 6.72 -5.25
N GLU A 220 -18.40 7.19 -4.05
CA GLU A 220 -17.11 7.84 -3.76
C GLU A 220 -16.20 6.94 -2.92
N GLN A 221 -16.75 6.33 -1.88
CA GLN A 221 -16.01 5.48 -0.95
C GLN A 221 -16.94 4.50 -0.22
N TRP A 222 -16.35 3.46 0.35
CA TRP A 222 -17.04 2.49 1.19
C TRP A 222 -17.50 3.10 2.52
N GLN A 223 -18.76 2.85 2.87
CA GLN A 223 -19.35 3.21 4.16
C GLN A 223 -19.62 1.95 5.00
N PRO A 224 -19.34 1.95 6.32
CA PRO A 224 -19.58 0.79 7.20
C PRO A 224 -21.00 0.23 7.10
N GLU A 225 -22.00 1.10 6.91
CA GLU A 225 -23.42 0.74 6.84
C GLU A 225 -23.74 -0.13 5.61
N GLN A 226 -22.87 -0.14 4.60
CA GLN A 226 -22.99 -1.00 3.42
C GLN A 226 -22.55 -2.44 3.69
N LEU A 227 -21.86 -2.72 4.80
CA LEU A 227 -21.26 -4.02 5.08
C LEU A 227 -22.30 -5.15 5.10
N GLY A 228 -23.45 -4.91 5.74
CA GLY A 228 -24.54 -5.89 5.76
C GLY A 228 -25.02 -6.28 4.35
N LYS A 229 -25.07 -5.33 3.41
CA LYS A 229 -25.44 -5.61 2.01
C LYS A 229 -24.35 -6.40 1.30
N VAL A 230 -23.08 -6.02 1.49
CA VAL A 230 -21.94 -6.73 0.87
C VAL A 230 -21.91 -8.20 1.29
N LEU A 231 -22.13 -8.49 2.58
CA LEU A 231 -22.13 -9.86 3.09
C LEU A 231 -23.32 -10.70 2.60
N VAL A 232 -24.37 -10.09 2.03
CA VAL A 232 -25.44 -10.83 1.35
C VAL A 232 -25.02 -11.24 -0.07
N TYR A 233 -24.18 -10.44 -0.74
CA TYR A 233 -23.68 -10.75 -2.08
C TYR A 233 -22.59 -11.82 -2.11
N ALA A 234 -21.81 -11.96 -1.03
CA ALA A 234 -20.81 -13.01 -0.90
C ALA A 234 -21.43 -14.17 -0.11
N PRO A 235 -21.78 -15.32 -0.72
CA PRO A 235 -22.38 -16.42 0.02
C PRO A 235 -21.40 -16.95 1.08
N PRO A 236 -21.90 -17.27 2.29
CA PRO A 236 -21.04 -17.82 3.34
C PRO A 236 -20.51 -19.20 2.93
N HIS A 237 -19.30 -19.52 3.40
CA HIS A 237 -18.66 -20.83 3.23
C HIS A 237 -18.35 -21.27 1.79
N LEU A 238 -18.36 -20.36 0.81
CA LEU A 238 -17.81 -20.61 -0.53
C LEU A 238 -16.41 -20.00 -0.69
N PRO A 239 -15.51 -20.63 -1.47
CA PRO A 239 -14.25 -20.00 -1.85
C PRO A 239 -14.49 -18.62 -2.45
N LEU A 240 -13.76 -17.62 -1.97
CA LEU A 240 -13.94 -16.23 -2.38
C LEU A 240 -12.61 -15.61 -2.78
N ALA A 241 -12.57 -14.93 -3.92
CA ALA A 241 -11.50 -14.03 -4.33
C ALA A 241 -11.95 -12.57 -4.20
N ILE A 242 -11.13 -11.72 -3.56
CA ILE A 242 -11.39 -10.28 -3.42
C ILE A 242 -10.49 -9.51 -4.39
N TYR A 243 -11.09 -8.71 -5.27
CA TYR A 243 -10.41 -7.84 -6.22
C TYR A 243 -10.71 -6.36 -5.93
N ASP A 244 -9.79 -5.48 -6.31
CA ASP A 244 -9.79 -4.01 -6.07
C ASP A 244 -9.49 -3.52 -4.65
N ARG A 245 -9.32 -2.20 -4.53
CA ARG A 245 -9.04 -1.53 -3.27
C ARG A 245 -10.28 -1.47 -2.39
N GLY A 246 -10.06 -1.59 -1.09
CA GLY A 246 -11.11 -1.43 -0.07
C GLY A 246 -10.50 -1.18 1.30
N PRO A 247 -11.30 -0.70 2.27
CA PRO A 247 -10.84 -0.51 3.62
C PRO A 247 -10.59 -1.86 4.33
N ASN A 248 -9.68 -1.87 5.29
CA ASN A 248 -9.30 -3.09 6.03
C ASN A 248 -10.48 -3.78 6.72
N TRP A 249 -11.46 -3.02 7.22
CA TRP A 249 -12.66 -3.56 7.86
C TRP A 249 -13.54 -4.35 6.87
N LEU A 250 -13.58 -3.96 5.60
CA LEU A 250 -14.35 -4.65 4.56
C LEU A 250 -13.70 -6.00 4.22
N TYR A 251 -12.38 -5.97 4.02
CA TYR A 251 -11.56 -7.17 3.83
C TYR A 251 -11.70 -8.14 5.02
N ALA A 252 -11.57 -7.63 6.25
CA ALA A 252 -11.72 -8.42 7.47
C ALA A 252 -13.10 -9.09 7.57
N ALA A 253 -14.17 -8.36 7.27
CA ALA A 253 -15.53 -8.89 7.32
C ALA A 253 -15.76 -10.01 6.30
N LEU A 254 -15.36 -9.80 5.04
CA LEU A 254 -15.44 -10.82 3.99
C LEU A 254 -14.62 -12.07 4.36
N ALA A 255 -13.41 -11.87 4.88
CA ALA A 255 -12.52 -12.95 5.28
C ALA A 255 -13.14 -13.86 6.36
N VAL A 256 -13.80 -13.25 7.34
CA VAL A 256 -14.50 -13.97 8.41
C VAL A 256 -15.79 -14.59 7.92
N HIS A 257 -16.57 -13.88 7.10
CA HIS A 257 -17.85 -14.33 6.59
C HIS A 257 -17.77 -15.64 5.80
N VAL A 258 -16.72 -15.80 4.98
CA VAL A 258 -16.55 -17.01 4.16
C VAL A 258 -15.81 -18.15 4.88
N TYR A 259 -15.25 -17.91 6.07
CA TYR A 259 -14.54 -18.95 6.82
C TYR A 259 -15.49 -20.16 7.11
N PRO A 260 -15.04 -21.43 7.00
CA PRO A 260 -13.67 -21.91 6.78
C PRO A 260 -13.24 -22.00 5.31
N ALA A 261 -14.05 -21.55 4.36
CA ALA A 261 -13.71 -21.68 2.95
C ALA A 261 -12.44 -20.88 2.57
N PRO A 262 -11.72 -21.31 1.52
CA PRO A 262 -10.57 -20.58 0.98
C PRO A 262 -10.90 -19.12 0.71
N LEU A 263 -9.95 -18.23 1.02
CA LEU A 263 -10.02 -16.83 0.66
C LEU A 263 -8.77 -16.50 -0.13
N TYR A 264 -8.96 -15.75 -1.21
CA TYR A 264 -7.89 -15.17 -1.99
C TYR A 264 -8.11 -13.67 -2.08
N GLN A 265 -7.03 -12.91 -2.19
CA GLN A 265 -7.08 -11.49 -2.47
C GLN A 265 -5.98 -11.11 -3.44
N PHE A 266 -6.28 -10.15 -4.30
CA PHE A 266 -5.31 -9.63 -5.23
C PHE A 266 -4.45 -8.55 -4.57
N ASP A 267 -3.14 -8.77 -4.50
CA ASP A 267 -2.14 -7.76 -4.14
C ASP A 267 -1.32 -7.42 -5.38
N VAL A 268 -1.19 -6.15 -5.73
CA VAL A 268 -0.51 -5.74 -6.97
C VAL A 268 0.95 -6.21 -7.04
N ARG A 269 1.61 -6.41 -5.90
CA ARG A 269 3.00 -6.88 -5.85
C ARG A 269 3.11 -8.41 -5.92
N LEU A 270 2.09 -9.12 -5.43
CA LEU A 270 2.16 -10.57 -5.20
C LEU A 270 1.20 -11.37 -6.10
N GLY A 271 0.26 -10.71 -6.77
CA GLY A 271 -0.83 -11.33 -7.50
C GLY A 271 -1.89 -11.85 -6.55
N TRP A 272 -2.50 -12.99 -6.91
CA TRP A 272 -3.47 -13.66 -6.06
C TRP A 272 -2.79 -14.44 -4.94
N ILE A 273 -3.10 -14.08 -3.70
CA ILE A 273 -2.55 -14.72 -2.50
C ILE A 273 -3.67 -15.13 -1.54
N ALA A 274 -3.41 -16.16 -0.75
CA ALA A 274 -4.24 -16.51 0.40
C ALA A 274 -3.77 -15.74 1.65
N PRO A 275 -4.64 -15.40 2.60
CA PRO A 275 -4.15 -14.93 3.89
C PRO A 275 -3.45 -16.07 4.64
N PRO A 276 -2.36 -15.81 5.39
CA PRO A 276 -1.81 -16.82 6.29
C PRO A 276 -2.80 -17.20 7.38
N THR A 277 -2.52 -18.32 8.05
CA THR A 277 -3.32 -18.86 9.15
C THR A 277 -2.54 -18.78 10.46
N PRO A 278 -2.37 -17.59 11.05
CA PRO A 278 -1.54 -17.45 12.24
C PRO A 278 -2.18 -18.14 13.44
N GLU A 279 -1.34 -18.84 14.21
CA GLU A 279 -1.74 -19.45 15.47
C GLU A 279 -1.87 -18.39 16.57
N LEU A 280 -2.84 -18.58 17.46
CA LEU A 280 -2.98 -17.77 18.67
C LEU A 280 -2.11 -18.37 19.80
N LYS A 281 -1.08 -17.64 20.23
CA LYS A 281 -0.10 -18.08 21.26
C LYS A 281 -0.04 -17.12 22.44
N GLU A 282 0.35 -17.62 23.61
CA GLU A 282 0.62 -16.77 24.78
C GLU A 282 1.92 -15.97 24.60
N ASP A 283 2.94 -16.61 24.03
CA ASP A 283 4.22 -16.00 23.68
C ASP A 283 4.34 -15.86 22.16
N ILE A 284 4.51 -14.61 21.70
CA ILE A 284 4.69 -14.24 20.30
C ILE A 284 6.02 -13.51 20.06
N THR A 285 6.98 -13.61 20.99
CA THR A 285 8.28 -12.90 20.90
C THR A 285 9.07 -13.22 19.63
N THR A 286 8.87 -14.42 19.07
CA THR A 286 9.49 -14.88 17.82
C THR A 286 8.66 -14.54 16.57
N SER A 287 7.44 -14.02 16.74
CA SER A 287 6.60 -13.62 15.62
C SER A 287 7.17 -12.35 14.97
N PRO A 288 7.18 -12.24 13.63
CA PRO A 288 7.52 -11.00 12.95
C PRO A 288 6.47 -9.90 13.18
N VAL A 289 5.31 -10.23 13.77
CA VAL A 289 4.27 -9.27 14.15
C VAL A 289 4.43 -8.89 15.62
N ARG A 290 4.58 -7.60 15.89
CA ARG A 290 4.47 -7.05 17.24
C ARG A 290 3.00 -6.81 17.56
N ALA A 291 2.60 -7.21 18.76
CA ALA A 291 1.26 -6.91 19.30
C ALA A 291 1.35 -6.23 20.66
N ASP A 292 0.59 -5.16 20.85
CA ASP A 292 0.33 -4.54 22.14
C ASP A 292 -1.13 -4.83 22.52
N VAL A 293 -1.34 -5.56 23.62
CA VAL A 293 -2.66 -6.05 24.05
C VAL A 293 -3.13 -5.28 25.29
N THR A 294 -4.28 -4.63 25.19
CA THR A 294 -4.89 -3.88 26.30
C THR A 294 -6.26 -4.47 26.63
N LEU A 295 -6.43 -4.94 27.87
CA LEU A 295 -7.72 -5.40 28.36
C LEU A 295 -8.63 -4.20 28.68
N GLN A 296 -9.83 -4.22 28.12
CA GLN A 296 -10.91 -3.27 28.41
C GLN A 296 -12.09 -4.01 29.06
N GLY A 297 -13.06 -3.27 29.58
CA GLY A 297 -14.21 -3.83 30.30
C GLY A 297 -14.92 -4.96 29.53
N SER A 298 -15.41 -4.67 28.32
CA SER A 298 -16.20 -5.63 27.51
C SER A 298 -15.45 -6.21 26.29
N TYR A 299 -14.23 -5.72 26.02
CA TYR A 299 -13.43 -6.13 24.87
C TYR A 299 -11.92 -6.12 25.20
N VAL A 300 -11.13 -6.61 24.25
CA VAL A 300 -9.67 -6.55 24.26
C VAL A 300 -9.24 -5.76 23.03
N TRP A 301 -8.35 -4.80 23.24
CA TRP A 301 -7.72 -4.06 22.16
C TRP A 301 -6.40 -4.74 21.80
N VAL A 302 -6.24 -5.10 20.54
CA VAL A 302 -5.02 -5.72 20.00
C VAL A 302 -4.48 -4.78 18.92
N GLU A 303 -3.40 -4.05 19.23
CA GLU A 303 -2.70 -3.20 18.28
C GLU A 303 -1.57 -3.99 17.63
N LEU A 304 -1.66 -4.19 16.31
CA LEU A 304 -0.73 -4.99 15.52
C LEU A 304 0.16 -4.09 14.66
N SER A 305 1.46 -4.36 14.68
CA SER A 305 2.44 -3.64 13.88
C SER A 305 3.55 -4.55 13.38
N LEU A 306 4.17 -4.15 12.28
CA LEU A 306 5.36 -4.80 11.75
C LEU A 306 6.57 -3.97 12.18
N PRO A 307 7.52 -4.52 12.95
CA PRO A 307 8.82 -3.90 13.15
C PRO A 307 9.46 -3.61 11.78
N GLY A 308 9.88 -2.36 11.55
CA GLY A 308 10.37 -1.94 10.23
C GLY A 308 9.27 -1.71 9.16
N GLY A 309 8.00 -1.99 9.44
CA GLY A 309 6.88 -1.63 8.57
C GLY A 309 6.70 -2.49 7.32
N TYR A 310 7.37 -3.64 7.24
CA TYR A 310 7.25 -4.60 6.15
C TYR A 310 7.41 -6.03 6.67
N LEU A 311 6.77 -6.98 5.97
CA LEU A 311 6.87 -8.41 6.16
C LEU A 311 6.83 -9.05 4.76
N ASP A 312 7.82 -9.86 4.42
CA ASP A 312 7.79 -10.57 3.14
C ASP A 312 6.74 -11.69 3.19
N TYR A 313 6.09 -11.95 2.06
CA TYR A 313 5.08 -12.99 2.02
C TYR A 313 5.67 -14.41 2.18
N SER A 314 6.96 -14.61 1.91
CA SER A 314 7.63 -15.90 2.20
C SER A 314 7.79 -16.19 3.70
N GLU A 315 7.68 -15.17 4.55
CA GLU A 315 7.87 -15.28 6.01
C GLU A 315 6.54 -15.49 6.76
N VAL A 316 5.41 -15.58 6.04
CA VAL A 316 4.08 -15.59 6.68
C VAL A 316 3.82 -16.81 7.57
N GLU A 317 4.52 -17.93 7.37
CA GLU A 317 4.41 -19.12 8.21
C GLU A 317 4.91 -18.89 9.64
N GLN A 318 5.76 -17.89 9.85
CA GLN A 318 6.30 -17.53 11.17
C GLN A 318 5.34 -16.63 11.97
N VAL A 319 4.28 -16.12 11.32
CA VAL A 319 3.34 -15.20 11.94
C VAL A 319 2.51 -15.92 13.02
N CYS A 320 2.65 -15.45 14.25
CA CYS A 320 1.78 -15.80 15.37
C CYS A 320 1.11 -14.53 15.92
N LEU A 321 -0.07 -14.68 16.51
CA LEU A 321 -0.84 -13.58 17.12
C LEU A 321 -1.14 -13.89 18.59
N PRO A 322 -1.33 -12.87 19.45
CA PRO A 322 -1.49 -13.12 20.88
C PRO A 322 -2.85 -13.75 21.18
N ARG A 323 -2.88 -14.71 22.09
CA ARG A 323 -4.14 -15.24 22.62
C ARG A 323 -4.83 -14.16 23.47
N VAL A 324 -6.15 -14.13 23.40
CA VAL A 324 -6.99 -13.18 24.16
C VAL A 324 -8.13 -13.94 24.87
N PRO A 325 -8.66 -13.41 26.00
CA PRO A 325 -9.81 -13.99 26.68
C PRO A 325 -11.00 -14.25 25.75
N ALA A 326 -11.47 -15.50 25.69
CA ALA A 326 -12.51 -15.96 24.76
C ALA A 326 -13.91 -15.36 25.02
N ASN A 327 -14.13 -14.78 26.21
CA ASN A 327 -15.41 -14.18 26.61
C ASN A 327 -15.50 -12.66 26.33
N LYS A 328 -14.47 -12.05 25.74
CA LYS A 328 -14.43 -10.62 25.43
C LYS A 328 -14.43 -10.39 23.92
N GLY A 329 -15.10 -9.33 23.47
CA GLY A 329 -14.96 -8.88 22.09
C GLY A 329 -13.51 -8.48 21.79
N VAL A 330 -13.16 -8.40 20.51
CA VAL A 330 -11.81 -8.01 20.09
C VAL A 330 -11.90 -6.78 19.19
N ILE A 331 -11.06 -5.78 19.43
CA ILE A 331 -10.81 -4.67 18.51
C ILE A 331 -9.39 -4.83 17.97
N LEU A 332 -9.28 -4.96 16.65
CA LEU A 332 -8.01 -4.97 15.94
C LEU A 332 -7.68 -3.55 15.47
N SER A 333 -6.44 -3.12 15.71
CA SER A 333 -5.93 -1.82 15.26
C SER A 333 -4.48 -1.94 14.78
N GLY A 334 -3.94 -0.86 14.21
CA GLY A 334 -2.54 -0.77 13.82
C GLY A 334 -2.32 -0.69 12.31
N LYS A 335 -1.11 -1.05 11.85
CA LYS A 335 -0.69 -0.86 10.47
C LYS A 335 -0.10 -2.15 9.90
N LEU A 336 -0.96 -2.88 9.19
CA LEU A 336 -0.64 -4.14 8.53
C LEU A 336 -1.02 -4.08 7.03
N PRO A 337 -0.39 -4.89 6.17
CA PRO A 337 -0.91 -5.13 4.82
C PRO A 337 -2.28 -5.84 4.88
N LEU A 338 -3.10 -5.65 3.84
CA LEU A 338 -4.49 -6.18 3.82
C LEU A 338 -4.57 -7.69 4.01
N TRP A 339 -3.62 -8.46 3.47
CA TRP A 339 -3.60 -9.93 3.62
C TRP A 339 -3.33 -10.37 5.06
N LEU A 340 -2.64 -9.55 5.85
CA LEU A 340 -2.43 -9.83 7.27
C LEU A 340 -3.62 -9.37 8.11
N TRP A 341 -4.36 -8.34 7.67
CA TRP A 341 -5.65 -7.98 8.25
C TRP A 341 -6.70 -9.09 8.12
N THR A 342 -6.81 -9.70 6.94
CA THR A 342 -7.73 -10.83 6.70
C THR A 342 -7.33 -12.06 7.52
N ALA A 343 -6.03 -12.34 7.61
CA ALA A 343 -5.48 -13.38 8.48
C ALA A 343 -5.80 -13.15 9.97
N ALA A 344 -5.53 -11.95 10.49
CA ALA A 344 -5.80 -11.59 11.88
C ALA A 344 -7.30 -11.67 12.21
N ALA A 345 -8.16 -11.18 11.31
CA ALA A 345 -9.61 -11.28 11.50
C ALA A 345 -10.08 -12.73 11.57
N ARG A 346 -9.55 -13.61 10.71
CA ARG A 346 -9.83 -15.05 10.74
C ARG A 346 -9.32 -15.73 12.02
N ALA A 347 -8.16 -15.33 12.53
CA ALA A 347 -7.61 -15.87 13.77
C ALA A 347 -8.52 -15.55 14.98
N TYR A 348 -9.05 -14.32 15.06
CA TYR A 348 -9.92 -13.89 16.16
C TYR A 348 -11.43 -14.10 15.93
N ARG A 349 -11.83 -14.82 14.88
CA ARG A 349 -13.25 -15.05 14.52
C ARG A 349 -14.10 -15.74 15.60
N THR A 350 -13.47 -16.40 16.58
CA THR A 350 -14.17 -17.07 17.68
C THR A 350 -14.54 -16.12 18.82
N ALA A 351 -14.08 -14.86 18.78
CA ALA A 351 -14.48 -13.84 19.74
C ALA A 351 -16.01 -13.56 19.63
N PRO A 352 -16.70 -13.20 20.73
CA PRO A 352 -18.13 -12.88 20.71
C PRO A 352 -18.51 -11.81 19.67
N TRP A 353 -17.61 -10.87 19.42
CA TRP A 353 -17.66 -9.94 18.29
C TRP A 353 -16.25 -9.45 17.97
N LEU A 354 -16.05 -9.02 16.73
CA LEU A 354 -14.79 -8.48 16.23
C LEU A 354 -15.04 -7.11 15.61
N GLY A 355 -14.21 -6.14 15.99
CA GLY A 355 -14.17 -4.81 15.41
C GLY A 355 -12.81 -4.48 14.81
N VAL A 356 -12.80 -3.59 13.83
CA VAL A 356 -11.59 -3.02 13.24
C VAL A 356 -11.59 -1.52 13.48
N TYR A 357 -10.51 -1.02 14.07
CA TYR A 357 -10.30 0.39 14.34
C TYR A 357 -9.37 1.03 13.31
N GLN A 358 -9.70 2.27 12.94
CA GLN A 358 -8.84 3.15 12.14
C GLN A 358 -8.82 4.54 12.81
N PRO A 359 -7.68 5.26 12.84
CA PRO A 359 -7.59 6.58 13.47
C PRO A 359 -8.62 7.60 12.99
N GLN A 360 -9.02 7.51 11.71
CA GLN A 360 -10.03 8.37 11.08
C GLN A 360 -11.43 8.23 11.71
N LEU A 361 -11.67 7.16 12.47
CA LEU A 361 -12.93 6.90 13.15
C LEU A 361 -12.98 7.49 14.57
N GLY A 362 -11.93 8.16 15.04
CA GLY A 362 -11.88 8.80 16.34
C GLY A 362 -11.99 7.80 17.49
N THR A 363 -13.14 7.76 18.16
CA THR A 363 -13.46 6.87 19.29
C THR A 363 -14.43 5.76 18.90
N GLN A 364 -14.36 5.30 17.66
CA GLN A 364 -15.25 4.25 17.13
C GLN A 364 -14.46 3.18 16.39
N ALA A 365 -14.88 1.92 16.54
CA ALA A 365 -14.43 0.79 15.75
C ALA A 365 -15.59 0.24 14.90
N ILE A 366 -15.32 -0.27 13.70
CA ILE A 366 -16.34 -0.88 12.85
C ILE A 366 -16.47 -2.35 13.21
N VAL A 367 -17.65 -2.78 13.63
CA VAL A 367 -17.96 -4.20 13.85
C VAL A 367 -17.92 -4.91 12.50
N VAL A 368 -17.09 -5.95 12.38
CA VAL A 368 -16.94 -6.76 11.14
C VAL A 368 -17.57 -8.14 11.28
N MET A 369 -17.77 -8.60 12.52
CA MET A 369 -18.42 -9.87 12.85
C MET A 369 -19.04 -9.76 14.25
N ALA A 370 -20.21 -10.36 14.45
CA ALA A 370 -20.84 -10.45 15.77
C ALA A 370 -21.62 -11.78 15.91
N HIS A 371 -21.43 -12.45 17.05
CA HIS A 371 -22.21 -13.61 17.50
C HIS A 371 -23.18 -13.24 18.64
N VAL A 372 -23.25 -11.95 18.98
CA VAL A 372 -24.09 -11.38 20.04
C VAL A 372 -25.25 -10.58 19.44
N ARG A 373 -26.44 -10.65 20.05
CA ARG A 373 -27.69 -10.12 19.47
C ARG A 373 -27.71 -8.61 19.23
N ASN A 374 -26.95 -7.84 20.00
CA ASN A 374 -27.01 -6.37 19.98
C ASN A 374 -26.03 -5.72 19.00
N LEU A 375 -25.21 -6.51 18.32
CA LEU A 375 -24.22 -6.01 17.36
C LEU A 375 -24.44 -6.68 16.00
N ARG A 376 -24.15 -5.95 14.92
CA ARG A 376 -24.15 -6.48 13.55
C ARG A 376 -22.99 -5.89 12.75
N PRO A 377 -22.49 -6.59 11.72
CA PRO A 377 -21.51 -6.04 10.80
C PRO A 377 -21.93 -4.66 10.27
N GLY A 378 -21.01 -3.71 10.31
CA GLY A 378 -21.20 -2.32 9.86
C GLY A 378 -21.58 -1.35 10.99
N MET A 379 -21.95 -1.85 12.18
CA MET A 379 -22.15 -0.98 13.33
C MET A 379 -20.84 -0.31 13.78
N ARG A 380 -20.96 0.95 14.22
CA ARG A 380 -19.88 1.68 14.88
C ARG A 380 -19.99 1.45 16.38
N MET A 381 -18.98 0.78 16.95
CA MET A 381 -18.89 0.51 18.38
C MET A 381 -18.02 1.59 19.05
N PRO A 382 -18.53 2.30 20.07
CA PRO A 382 -17.72 3.23 20.85
C PRO A 382 -16.53 2.50 21.50
N CYS A 383 -15.35 3.10 21.41
CA CYS A 383 -14.12 2.57 21.99
C CYS A 383 -13.17 3.73 22.34
N GLU A 384 -12.32 3.51 23.34
CA GLU A 384 -11.25 4.43 23.71
C GLU A 384 -9.92 3.84 23.26
N PRO A 385 -9.21 4.50 22.33
CA PRO A 385 -7.85 4.09 21.97
C PRO A 385 -6.97 4.08 23.23
N PRO A 386 -6.21 3.01 23.49
CA PRO A 386 -5.30 2.95 24.63
C PRO A 386 -4.35 4.16 24.63
N ALA A 387 -4.06 4.69 25.82
CA ALA A 387 -3.07 5.75 25.96
C ALA A 387 -1.73 5.27 25.39
N ARG A 388 -1.22 5.94 24.36
CA ARG A 388 0.12 5.65 23.84
C ARG A 388 1.10 5.91 24.98
N VAL A 389 1.79 4.87 25.45
CA VAL A 389 2.96 5.03 26.31
C VAL A 389 4.01 5.72 25.45
N GLY A 390 4.03 7.05 25.49
CA GLY A 390 5.08 7.84 24.89
C GLY A 390 6.40 7.40 25.52
N ILE A 391 7.38 7.09 24.67
CA ILE A 391 8.79 7.02 25.09
C ILE A 391 9.04 8.28 25.93
N LEU A 392 9.24 8.08 27.23
CA LEU A 392 9.49 9.14 28.18
C LEU A 392 10.60 10.02 27.61
N ARG A 393 10.31 11.31 27.47
CA ARG A 393 11.34 12.32 27.31
C ARG A 393 12.27 12.18 28.51
N SER A 394 13.52 11.79 28.29
CA SER A 394 14.56 12.08 29.26
C SER A 394 14.57 13.61 29.46
N PRO A 395 14.46 14.13 30.69
CA PRO A 395 14.57 15.56 30.95
C PRO A 395 15.97 16.07 30.59
N PRO A 396 16.13 17.40 30.43
CA PRO A 396 17.21 18.05 29.68
C PRO A 396 18.64 17.74 30.14
#